data_AF-A0A7W8XFI8-F1
#
_entry.id   AF-A0A7W8XFI8-F1
#
_cell.length_a   1.000
_cell.length_b   1.000
_cell.length_c   1.000
_cell.angle_alpha   90.00
_cell.angle_beta   90.00
_cell.angle_gamma   90.00
#
_symmetry.space_group_name_H-M   'P 1'
#
loop_
_entity.id
_entity.type
_entity.pdbx_description
1 polymer ?
#
loop_
_entity_poly.entity_id
_entity_poly.type
_entity_poly.pdbx_seq_one_letter_code
_entity_poly.pdbx_strand_id
1 'polypeptide(L)'
;MTGCDIVAERRFASTLEAMTDEQLFALMAELEMACEAPGRLSAVDELFAKIVLTESAIERRFPGQMLRPYKEWQSRKPLRPVPQIDEREPVHGPCRSRS
;
A
#
# COMPACT_ATOMS: atom_id res chain seq x y z
N MET A 1 -27.08 3.57 5.12
CA MET A 1 -25.99 2.94 5.90
C MET A 1 -24.79 3.87 5.77
N THR A 2 -24.58 4.80 6.71
CA THR A 2 -23.46 5.77 6.60
C THR A 2 -23.09 6.41 7.95
N GLY A 3 -23.49 5.78 9.06
CA GLY A 3 -23.18 6.28 10.41
C GLY A 3 -21.90 5.69 11.01
N CYS A 4 -21.59 4.42 10.70
CA CYS A 4 -20.43 3.73 11.27
C CYS A 4 -19.14 4.11 10.52
N ASP A 5 -19.22 4.26 9.19
CA ASP A 5 -18.06 4.56 8.34
C ASP A 5 -17.49 5.95 8.65
N ILE A 6 -18.32 6.98 8.83
CA ILE A 6 -17.87 8.33 9.21
C ILE A 6 -17.17 8.33 10.58
N VAL A 7 -17.63 7.49 11.52
CA VAL A 7 -17.01 7.36 12.84
C VAL A 7 -15.68 6.59 12.74
N ALA A 8 -15.59 5.60 11.86
CA ALA A 8 -14.37 4.86 11.57
C ALA A 8 -13.32 5.76 10.90
N GLU A 9 -13.71 6.55 9.90
CA GLU A 9 -12.86 7.53 9.21
C GLU A 9 -12.30 8.59 10.17
N ARG A 10 -13.14 9.15 11.04
CA ARG A 10 -12.69 10.14 12.04
C ARG A 10 -11.70 9.55 13.03
N ARG A 11 -11.97 8.35 13.55
CA ARG A 11 -11.03 7.66 14.46
C ARG A 11 -9.71 7.38 13.77
N PHE A 12 -9.76 6.92 12.52
CA PHE A 12 -8.57 6.68 11.71
C PHE A 12 -7.79 7.98 11.49
N ALA A 13 -8.44 9.08 11.11
CA ALA A 13 -7.79 10.38 10.96
C ALA A 13 -7.11 10.87 12.25
N SER A 14 -7.73 10.67 13.42
CA SER A 14 -7.09 10.98 14.71
C SER A 14 -5.89 10.09 15.00
N THR A 15 -5.93 8.80 14.63
CA THR A 15 -4.76 7.91 14.73
C THR A 15 -3.63 8.38 13.81
N LEU A 16 -3.95 8.82 12.58
CA LEU A 16 -2.97 9.35 11.65
C LEU A 16 -2.26 10.60 12.19
N GLU A 17 -2.93 11.45 12.96
CA GLU A 17 -2.30 12.63 13.59
C GLU A 17 -1.30 12.25 14.69
N ALA A 18 -1.51 11.13 15.38
CA ALA A 18 -0.60 10.64 16.42
C ALA A 18 0.62 9.88 15.86
N MET A 19 0.61 9.49 14.58
CA MET A 19 1.73 8.78 13.94
C MET A 19 2.92 9.69 13.68
N THR A 20 4.14 9.16 13.64
CA THR A 20 5.29 9.88 13.10
C THR A 20 5.26 9.91 11.57
N ASP A 21 6.07 10.76 10.94
CA ASP A 21 6.12 10.84 9.48
C ASP A 21 6.55 9.51 8.85
N GLU A 22 7.53 8.82 9.45
CA GLU A 22 7.94 7.49 8.99
C GLU A 22 6.84 6.44 9.10
N GLN A 23 6.04 6.48 10.17
CA GLN A 23 4.91 5.58 10.37
C GLN A 23 3.81 5.85 9.34
N LEU A 24 3.55 7.13 9.05
CA LEU A 24 2.58 7.55 8.05
C LEU A 24 2.99 7.06 6.64
N PHE A 25 4.28 7.18 6.30
CA PHE A 25 4.82 6.67 5.04
C PHE A 25 4.80 5.14 4.96
N ALA A 26 5.12 4.45 6.04
CA ALA A 26 5.03 2.98 6.09
C ALA A 26 3.59 2.51 5.87
N LEU A 27 2.64 3.14 6.55
CA LEU A 27 1.22 2.82 6.40
C LEU A 27 0.72 3.05 4.97
N MET A 28 1.12 4.16 4.33
CA MET A 28 0.78 4.43 2.93
C MET A 28 1.26 3.30 2.01
N ALA A 29 2.52 2.87 2.17
CA ALA A 29 3.07 1.77 1.37
C ALA A 29 2.35 0.43 1.62
N GLU A 30 2.00 0.13 2.87
CA GLU A 30 1.24 -1.08 3.21
C GLU A 30 -0.16 -1.07 2.59
N LEU A 31 -0.84 0.07 2.60
CA LEU A 31 -2.17 0.23 2.00
C LEU A 31 -2.13 0.08 0.47
N GLU A 32 -1.13 0.65 -0.20
CA GLU A 32 -0.91 0.49 -1.65
C GLU A 32 -0.69 -0.99 -2.02
N MET A 33 0.20 -1.69 -1.31
CA MET A 33 0.44 -3.12 -1.54
C MET A 33 -0.80 -3.98 -1.25
N ALA A 34 -1.55 -3.65 -0.20
CA ALA A 34 -2.78 -4.38 0.15
C ALA A 34 -3.87 -4.20 -0.91
N CYS A 35 -3.89 -3.08 -1.63
CA CYS A 35 -4.81 -2.82 -2.73
C CYS A 35 -4.42 -3.59 -4.01
N GLU A 36 -3.13 -3.82 -4.23
CA GLU A 36 -2.62 -4.61 -5.37
C GLU A 36 -2.78 -6.12 -5.17
N ALA A 37 -2.91 -6.58 -3.92
CA ALA A 37 -3.04 -8.00 -3.60
C ALA A 37 -4.35 -8.63 -4.15
N PRO A 38 -4.27 -9.65 -5.02
CA PRO A 38 -5.45 -10.28 -5.60
C PRO A 38 -6.27 -11.03 -4.53
N GLY A 39 -7.60 -10.90 -4.57
CA GLY A 39 -8.53 -11.63 -3.71
C GLY A 39 -9.31 -10.81 -2.68
N ARG A 40 -9.21 -9.46 -2.70
CA ARG A 40 -9.83 -8.58 -1.69
C ARG A 40 -10.85 -7.56 -2.23
N LEU A 41 -11.57 -7.88 -3.31
CA LEU A 41 -12.53 -6.96 -3.96
C LEU A 41 -13.52 -6.28 -3.00
N SER A 42 -14.00 -6.98 -1.97
CA SER A 42 -14.93 -6.40 -0.96
C SER A 42 -14.30 -5.36 -0.03
N ALA A 43 -12.97 -5.30 0.06
CA ALA A 43 -12.22 -4.41 0.95
C ALA A 43 -11.46 -3.32 0.17
N VAL A 44 -11.52 -3.34 -1.17
CA VAL A 44 -10.82 -2.36 -2.03
C VAL A 44 -11.35 -0.95 -1.77
N ASP A 45 -12.67 -0.77 -1.63
CA ASP A 45 -13.25 0.55 -1.36
C ASP A 45 -12.81 1.10 0.01
N GLU A 46 -12.73 0.25 1.04
CA GLU A 46 -12.27 0.62 2.38
C GLU A 46 -10.76 0.93 2.39
N LEU A 47 -9.96 0.16 1.64
CA LEU A 47 -8.53 0.42 1.45
C LEU A 47 -8.31 1.74 0.72
N PHE A 48 -9.10 2.01 -0.32
CA PHE A 48 -9.03 3.26 -1.07
C PHE A 48 -9.39 4.47 -0.18
N ALA A 49 -10.45 4.36 0.64
CA ALA A 49 -10.79 5.40 1.60
C ALA A 49 -9.63 5.68 2.58
N LYS A 50 -8.95 4.63 3.09
CA LYS A 50 -7.78 4.77 3.97
C LYS A 50 -6.58 5.40 3.26
N ILE A 51 -6.35 5.09 1.98
CA ILE A 51 -5.30 5.71 1.15
C ILE A 51 -5.55 7.22 1.05
N VAL A 52 -6.78 7.63 0.68
CA VAL A 52 -7.14 9.04 0.54
C VAL A 52 -7.00 9.81 1.87
N LEU A 53 -7.38 9.19 3.00
CA LEU A 53 -7.20 9.77 4.32
C LEU A 53 -5.73 9.92 4.71
N THR A 54 -4.90 8.93 4.34
CA THR A 54 -3.46 8.95 4.59
C THR A 54 -2.76 10.02 3.73
N GLU A 55 -3.11 10.14 2.46
CA GLU A 55 -2.65 11.22 1.57
C GLU A 55 -3.03 12.60 2.13
N SER A 56 -4.28 12.75 2.58
CA SER A 56 -4.75 13.99 3.21
C SER A 56 -3.99 14.31 4.51
N ALA A 57 -3.58 13.29 5.27
CA ALA A 57 -2.74 13.49 6.45
C ALA A 57 -1.31 13.90 6.09
N ILE A 58 -0.74 13.36 5.01
CA ILE A 58 0.58 13.76 4.49
C ILE A 58 0.52 15.23 4.04
N GLU A 59 -0.48 15.61 3.24
CA GLU A 59 -0.62 16.99 2.75
C GLU A 59 -0.81 18.01 3.90
N ARG A 60 -1.52 17.63 4.97
CA ARG A 60 -1.65 18.49 6.16
C ARG A 60 -0.33 18.72 6.90
N ARG A 61 0.59 17.75 6.86
CA ARG A 61 1.92 17.87 7.49
C ARG A 61 2.94 18.58 6.59
N PHE A 62 2.84 18.36 5.29
CA PHE A 62 3.75 18.91 4.28
C PHE A 62 2.98 19.69 3.21
N PRO A 63 2.38 20.84 3.58
CA PRO A 63 1.51 21.59 2.67
C PRO A 63 2.25 22.02 1.41
N GLY A 64 1.64 21.76 0.25
CA GLY A 64 2.20 22.08 -1.06
C GLY A 64 3.28 21.12 -1.56
N GLN A 65 3.58 20.05 -0.81
CA GLN A 65 4.54 19.02 -1.22
C GLN A 65 3.86 17.74 -1.71
N MET A 66 2.55 17.56 -1.47
CA MET A 66 1.82 16.34 -1.83
C MET A 66 2.58 15.08 -1.37
N LEU A 67 2.63 14.05 -2.21
CA LEU A 67 3.36 12.81 -1.97
C LEU A 67 4.88 12.92 -2.23
N ARG A 68 5.47 14.11 -2.42
CA ARG A 68 6.93 14.22 -2.63
C ARG A 68 7.76 13.66 -1.46
N PRO A 69 7.48 13.99 -0.18
CA PRO A 69 8.25 13.46 0.95
C PRO A 69 8.13 11.93 1.04
N TYR A 70 6.95 11.41 0.71
CA TYR A 70 6.70 9.97 0.64
C TYR A 70 7.52 9.29 -0.48
N LYS A 71 7.55 9.85 -1.69
CA LYS A 71 8.33 9.33 -2.82
C LYS A 71 9.84 9.36 -2.53
N GLU A 72 10.30 10.38 -1.84
CA GLU A 72 11.69 10.48 -1.42
C GLU A 72 12.03 9.42 -0.35
N TRP A 73 11.14 9.19 0.62
CA TRP A 73 11.25 8.10 1.58
C TRP A 73 11.23 6.72 0.92
N GLN A 74 10.34 6.50 -0.05
CA GLN A 74 10.28 5.27 -0.85
C GLN A 74 11.58 5.06 -1.63
N SER A 75 12.19 6.11 -2.16
CA SER A 75 13.44 5.99 -2.92
C SER A 75 14.64 5.65 -2.04
N ARG A 76 14.60 6.05 -0.75
CA ARG A 76 15.65 5.76 0.24
C ARG A 76 15.55 4.36 0.81
N LYS A 77 14.36 3.76 0.81
CA LYS A 77 14.16 2.35 1.19
C LYS A 77 14.18 1.51 -0.08
N PRO A 78 15.03 0.47 -0.19
CA PRO A 78 14.81 -0.53 -1.22
C PRO A 78 13.49 -1.22 -0.88
N LEU A 79 12.38 -0.74 -1.44
CA LEU A 79 11.13 -1.48 -1.47
C LEU A 79 11.49 -2.86 -2.01
N ARG A 80 11.14 -3.91 -1.24
CA ARG A 80 11.46 -5.29 -1.59
C ARG A 80 11.19 -5.50 -3.07
N PRO A 81 12.07 -6.22 -3.81
CA PRO A 81 11.77 -6.56 -5.18
C PRO A 81 10.41 -7.23 -5.16
N VAL A 82 9.43 -6.62 -5.84
CA VAL A 82 8.21 -7.29 -6.26
C VAL A 82 8.72 -8.61 -6.83
N PRO A 83 8.28 -9.79 -6.33
CA PRO A 83 8.62 -11.02 -7.01
C PRO A 83 8.06 -10.83 -8.41
N GLN A 84 8.95 -10.61 -9.37
CA GLN A 84 8.58 -10.70 -10.78
C GLN A 84 8.00 -12.11 -10.87
N ILE A 85 6.68 -12.19 -11.04
CA ILE A 85 6.07 -13.41 -11.49
C ILE A 85 6.63 -13.55 -12.90
N ASP A 86 7.77 -14.22 -12.98
CA ASP A 86 8.35 -14.68 -14.22
C ASP A 86 7.38 -15.77 -14.69
N GLU A 87 6.38 -15.38 -15.47
CA GLU A 87 5.42 -16.26 -16.12
C GLU A 87 6.10 -17.09 -17.22
N ARG A 88 7.21 -17.76 -16.90
CA ARG A 88 7.86 -18.74 -17.77
C ARG A 88 8.19 -20.02 -17.02
N GLU A 89 7.14 -20.72 -16.63
CA GLU A 89 7.19 -22.18 -16.55
C GLU A 89 6.27 -22.75 -17.65
N PRO A 90 6.82 -23.25 -18.78
CA PRO A 90 6.24 -24.43 -19.39
C PRO A 90 6.82 -25.65 -18.67
N VAL A 91 6.01 -26.19 -17.77
CA VAL A 91 6.12 -27.54 -17.25
C VAL A 91 6.35 -28.50 -18.42
N HIS A 92 7.44 -29.26 -18.43
CA HIS A 92 7.56 -30.59 -19.05
C HIS A 92 8.98 -31.14 -18.77
N GLY A 93 9.12 -31.87 -17.67
CA GLY A 93 10.07 -33.00 -17.66
C GLY A 93 9.43 -34.23 -18.32
N PRO A 94 10.08 -35.41 -18.31
CA PRO A 94 11.52 -35.68 -18.30
C PRO A 94 11.90 -36.66 -19.44
N CYS A 95 13.15 -36.69 -19.91
CA CYS A 95 13.69 -37.91 -20.56
C CYS A 95 15.20 -38.01 -20.36
N ARG A 96 15.57 -38.93 -19.45
CA ARG A 96 16.91 -39.51 -19.41
C ARG A 96 17.16 -40.23 -20.74
N SER A 97 18.26 -39.89 -21.41
CA SER A 97 18.93 -40.80 -22.32
C SER A 97 20.43 -40.69 -22.08
N ARG A 98 20.96 -41.64 -21.32
CA ARG A 98 22.38 -42.01 -21.37
C ARG A 98 22.63 -42.64 -22.73
N SER A 99 23.68 -42.20 -23.41
CA SER A 99 24.41 -42.99 -24.41
C SER A 99 25.88 -42.67 -24.24
#